data_AF-A0A7I8VU49-F1
#
_entry.id   AF-A0A7I8VU49-F1
#
_cell.length_a   1.000
_cell.length_b   1.000
_cell.length_c   1.000
_cell.angle_alpha   90.00
_cell.angle_beta   90.00
_cell.angle_gamma   90.00
#
_symmetry.space_group_name_H-M   'P 1'
#
loop_
_entity.id
_entity.type
_entity.pdbx_description
1 polymer ?
#
loop_
_entity_poly.entity_id
_entity_poly.type
_entity_poly.pdbx_seq_one_letter_code
_entity_poly.pdbx_strand_id
1 'polypeptide(L)'
;MILRFFLFGLSFHWCYSKVVLNELSTVYVPFDYDPEPKYKMFAEASEQITYDPQSKLAYTIGGSGYLHVVDVSEPSEAKIISYEKIEGVPNDIDTCGGYVAATVRHIFQPLPGKVVLFEGYSRERKSMRRIRDISVGNSPASMITFTKDCRKILVANEGEAGKDEMGKFFDPEGGVSVISFSTSNLGKEEPLVKHADFTKFNKKAKEYVKKGVRWVYKGERTGKNTKFSQDIEPEYLALSADEKLAYVVLQENNAMAVLDVEKVEFIELYPLGFKYWPNYGGFDASDKDKGIHIEPWPVYGMFQPDAVKMFIHNNVTYLVTANEGDKKIYTKEEHGLAWSETTRGATLAHGNLLSESMPYELVEALYDPTKLGRLRVSLVDGREKKLKYKKLFAYGGRSFTIWSTNGIEMVYDSGSDIERKHALQMPLLFNSHVENGNHLPTEDADYRSDDHGPEVEIVETGVIDGTTYIFVGNQRVSTLIIYSLPNDKIEPTFEGLHRGGDTDASWNQLFKERRIGDTDLQDLRFVSAEKSPNGKPMLLVSGSLSGTLAVYEIQVE
;
A
#
# COMPACT_ATOMS: atom_id res chain seq x y z
N MET A 1 -45.20 19.50 -46.82
CA MET A 1 -44.91 18.41 -45.86
C MET A 1 -43.41 18.42 -45.63
N ILE A 2 -42.97 19.02 -44.52
CA ILE A 2 -41.56 19.30 -44.20
C ILE A 2 -41.02 18.12 -43.40
N LEU A 3 -39.95 17.49 -43.88
CA LEU A 3 -39.21 16.43 -43.18
C LEU A 3 -38.22 17.11 -42.22
N ARG A 4 -38.44 16.97 -40.91
CA ARG A 4 -37.48 17.38 -39.87
C ARG A 4 -36.47 16.26 -39.64
N PHE A 5 -35.21 16.50 -39.96
CA PHE A 5 -34.09 15.73 -39.40
C PHE A 5 -33.82 16.23 -37.99
N PHE A 6 -33.99 15.37 -36.99
CA PHE A 6 -33.45 15.58 -35.65
C PHE A 6 -31.99 15.12 -35.66
N LEU A 7 -31.05 16.08 -35.65
CA LEU A 7 -29.68 15.80 -35.23
C LEU A 7 -29.68 15.71 -33.69
N PHE A 8 -29.47 14.51 -33.16
CA PHE A 8 -29.03 14.35 -31.78
C PHE A 8 -27.56 14.80 -31.71
N GLY A 9 -27.32 15.97 -31.12
CA GLY A 9 -25.98 16.38 -30.70
C GLY A 9 -25.55 15.52 -29.53
N LEU A 10 -24.68 14.54 -29.77
CA LEU A 10 -23.87 13.90 -28.74
C LEU A 10 -22.86 14.95 -28.25
N SER A 11 -23.18 15.63 -27.15
CA SER A 11 -22.19 16.39 -26.39
C SER A 11 -21.23 15.41 -25.74
N PHE A 12 -20.10 15.16 -26.39
CA PHE A 12 -18.92 14.59 -25.74
C PHE A 12 -18.49 15.58 -24.65
N HIS A 13 -18.92 15.35 -23.40
CA HIS A 13 -18.23 15.94 -22.26
C HIS A 13 -16.85 15.31 -22.23
N TRP A 14 -15.87 15.98 -22.82
CA TRP A 14 -14.48 15.74 -22.49
C TRP A 14 -14.39 15.90 -20.98
N CYS A 15 -14.12 14.81 -20.26
CA CYS A 15 -13.82 14.86 -18.84
C CYS A 15 -12.44 15.49 -18.74
N TYR A 16 -12.38 16.83 -18.76
CA TYR A 16 -11.16 17.56 -18.48
C TYR A 16 -10.73 17.18 -17.06
N SER A 17 -9.46 16.80 -16.92
CA SER A 17 -8.82 16.67 -15.60
C SER A 17 -8.90 18.03 -14.93
N LYS A 18 -9.60 18.17 -13.80
CA LYS A 18 -9.63 19.44 -13.07
C LYS A 18 -8.44 19.58 -12.12
N VAL A 19 -7.80 18.45 -11.81
CA VAL A 19 -6.54 18.46 -11.08
C VAL A 19 -5.45 17.97 -12.00
N VAL A 20 -4.35 18.72 -12.08
CA VAL A 20 -3.16 18.39 -12.86
C VAL A 20 -1.97 18.33 -11.91
N LEU A 21 -1.17 17.28 -12.05
CA LEU A 21 0.13 17.18 -11.37
C LEU A 21 1.22 17.65 -12.34
N ASN A 22 1.82 18.80 -12.03
CA ASN A 22 2.95 19.31 -12.81
C ASN A 22 4.26 18.88 -12.15
N GLU A 23 5.05 18.08 -12.86
CA GLU A 23 6.37 17.68 -12.37
C GLU A 23 7.27 18.92 -12.24
N LEU A 24 7.75 19.18 -11.03
CA LEU A 24 8.72 20.24 -10.75
C LEU A 24 10.14 19.72 -10.86
N SER A 25 10.42 18.55 -10.28
CA SER A 25 11.70 17.86 -10.40
C SER A 25 11.58 16.39 -10.03
N THR A 26 12.54 15.59 -10.52
CA THR A 26 12.71 14.19 -10.15
C THR A 26 14.15 13.92 -9.76
N VAL A 27 14.34 13.38 -8.55
CA VAL A 27 15.64 12.99 -8.00
C VAL A 27 15.82 11.49 -8.19
N TYR A 28 16.88 11.11 -8.90
CA TYR A 28 17.34 9.73 -8.94
C TYR A 28 18.16 9.44 -7.69
N VAL A 29 17.81 8.38 -6.98
CA VAL A 29 18.38 8.00 -5.69
C VAL A 29 19.43 6.89 -5.89
N PRO A 30 20.68 7.08 -5.46
CA PRO A 30 21.71 6.05 -5.55
C PRO A 30 21.38 4.84 -4.67
N PHE A 31 21.71 3.64 -5.12
CA PHE A 31 21.63 2.43 -4.29
C PHE A 31 22.97 2.09 -3.63
N ASP A 32 24.08 2.69 -4.09
CA ASP A 32 25.44 2.45 -3.60
C ASP A 32 26.36 3.64 -3.92
N TYR A 33 27.48 3.75 -3.19
CA TYR A 33 28.48 4.80 -3.28
C TYR A 33 29.89 4.17 -3.23
N ASP A 34 30.39 3.66 -4.35
CA ASP A 34 31.76 3.08 -4.43
C ASP A 34 32.42 3.28 -5.80
N PRO A 35 33.33 4.27 -5.96
CA PRO A 35 33.49 5.46 -5.10
C PRO A 35 32.47 6.56 -5.43
N GLU A 36 31.78 6.44 -6.57
CA GLU A 36 30.77 7.38 -7.07
C GLU A 36 29.35 6.83 -6.85
N PRO A 37 28.32 7.69 -6.86
CA PRO A 37 26.92 7.25 -6.77
C PRO A 37 26.53 6.32 -7.92
N LYS A 38 25.96 5.15 -7.61
CA LYS A 38 25.48 4.16 -8.57
C LYS A 38 23.96 4.12 -8.61
N TYR A 39 23.42 4.01 -9.82
CA TYR A 39 21.98 3.99 -10.09
C TYR A 39 21.62 2.75 -10.88
N LYS A 40 20.53 2.09 -10.50
CA LYS A 40 20.02 0.92 -11.21
C LYS A 40 18.54 0.77 -10.89
N MET A 41 17.76 0.32 -11.87
CA MET A 41 16.41 -0.18 -11.59
C MET A 41 16.44 -1.42 -10.69
N PHE A 42 15.34 -1.70 -10.01
CA PHE A 42 15.17 -2.88 -9.14
C PHE A 42 16.23 -2.93 -8.03
N ALA A 43 16.65 -1.77 -7.54
CA ALA A 43 17.66 -1.67 -6.49
C ALA A 43 17.10 -1.10 -5.19
N GLU A 44 15.77 -0.87 -5.13
CA GLU A 44 15.04 -0.51 -3.90
C GLU A 44 15.69 0.70 -3.23
N ALA A 45 16.03 1.73 -4.02
CA ALA A 45 16.79 2.89 -3.53
C ALA A 45 15.88 3.93 -2.84
N SER A 46 14.58 3.94 -3.17
CA SER A 46 13.59 4.89 -2.66
C SER A 46 12.21 4.24 -2.64
N GLU A 47 11.72 3.90 -1.45
CA GLU A 47 10.44 3.22 -1.22
C GLU A 47 9.57 4.06 -0.29
N GLN A 48 10.11 4.48 0.86
CA GLN A 48 9.39 5.31 1.82
C GLN A 48 9.98 6.72 1.88
N ILE A 49 9.10 7.71 2.10
CA ILE A 49 9.46 9.12 2.13
C ILE A 49 8.82 9.85 3.31
N THR A 50 9.51 10.87 3.81
CA THR A 50 8.93 11.84 4.74
C THR A 50 9.46 13.24 4.47
N TYR A 51 8.79 14.26 4.99
CA TYR A 51 9.09 15.66 4.71
C TYR A 51 9.03 16.52 5.97
N ASP A 52 10.12 17.25 6.24
CA ASP A 52 10.16 18.26 7.29
C ASP A 52 9.93 19.66 6.70
N PRO A 53 8.76 20.29 6.97
CA PRO A 53 8.46 21.63 6.47
C PRO A 53 9.33 22.74 7.07
N GLN A 54 9.93 22.53 8.24
CA GLN A 54 10.77 23.56 8.87
C GLN A 54 12.11 23.70 8.16
N SER A 55 12.76 22.57 7.86
CA SER A 55 14.04 22.55 7.14
C SER A 55 13.90 22.50 5.62
N LYS A 56 12.67 22.26 5.12
CA LYS A 56 12.35 22.04 3.70
C LYS A 56 13.14 20.86 3.12
N LEU A 57 13.34 19.82 3.92
CA LEU A 57 14.06 18.61 3.56
C LEU A 57 13.08 17.45 3.45
N ALA A 58 13.22 16.67 2.38
CA ALA A 58 12.64 15.34 2.30
C ALA A 58 13.70 14.30 2.67
N TYR A 59 13.26 13.19 3.25
CA TYR A 59 14.09 12.04 3.55
C TYR A 59 13.52 10.83 2.83
N THR A 60 14.38 10.01 2.24
CA THR A 60 13.96 8.77 1.58
C THR A 60 14.89 7.62 1.91
N ILE A 61 14.30 6.44 2.06
CA ILE A 61 14.98 5.17 2.31
C ILE A 61 14.44 4.10 1.37
N GLY A 62 15.12 2.96 1.29
CA GLY A 62 14.60 1.71 0.73
C GLY A 62 15.55 0.55 1.02
N GLY A 63 15.26 -0.61 0.45
CA GLY A 63 16.05 -1.84 0.59
C GLY A 63 17.57 -1.72 0.35
N SER A 64 18.03 -0.67 -0.33
CA SER A 64 19.46 -0.39 -0.57
C SER A 64 20.31 -0.13 0.70
N GLY A 65 19.68 0.16 1.85
CA GLY A 65 20.41 0.37 3.12
C GLY A 65 20.90 1.80 3.37
N TYR A 66 20.36 2.78 2.65
CA TYR A 66 20.72 4.20 2.76
C TYR A 66 19.51 5.06 3.12
N LEU A 67 19.73 6.05 3.98
CA LEU A 67 18.84 7.20 4.18
C LEU A 67 19.41 8.37 3.42
N HIS A 68 18.65 8.92 2.48
CA HIS A 68 19.03 10.07 1.68
C HIS A 68 18.33 11.33 2.17
N VAL A 69 19.07 12.44 2.20
CA VAL A 69 18.55 13.77 2.53
C VAL A 69 18.43 14.56 1.24
N VAL A 70 17.19 14.90 0.88
CA VAL A 70 16.85 15.65 -0.33
C VAL A 70 16.48 17.07 0.07
N ASP A 71 17.21 18.04 -0.46
CA ASP A 71 16.88 19.45 -0.36
C ASP A 71 15.74 19.76 -1.33
N VAL A 72 14.58 20.16 -0.79
CA VAL A 72 13.40 20.55 -1.58
C VAL A 72 13.12 22.05 -1.39
N SER A 73 14.05 22.83 -0.85
CA SER A 73 13.83 24.26 -0.60
C SER A 73 13.42 25.01 -1.85
N GLU A 74 14.02 24.68 -3.00
CA GLU A 74 13.52 25.05 -4.33
C GLU A 74 12.97 23.79 -5.03
N PRO A 75 11.65 23.56 -5.01
CA PRO A 75 11.04 22.30 -5.47
C PRO A 75 11.32 21.93 -6.94
N SER A 76 11.63 22.91 -7.80
CA SER A 76 12.01 22.67 -9.20
C SER A 76 13.47 22.24 -9.38
N GLU A 77 14.27 22.28 -8.33
CA GLU A 77 15.69 21.91 -8.34
C GLU A 77 16.04 21.00 -7.14
N ALA A 78 15.12 20.09 -6.79
CA ALA A 78 15.35 19.18 -5.67
C ALA A 78 16.62 18.34 -5.90
N LYS A 79 17.40 18.12 -4.83
CA LYS A 79 18.70 17.42 -4.94
C LYS A 79 19.11 16.74 -3.65
N ILE A 80 19.81 15.62 -3.77
CA ILE A 80 20.45 14.95 -2.63
C ILE A 80 21.61 15.81 -2.13
N ILE A 81 21.61 16.11 -0.83
CA ILE A 81 22.67 16.91 -0.17
C ILE A 81 23.45 16.11 0.88
N SER A 82 22.95 14.94 1.27
CA SER A 82 23.60 14.03 2.20
C SER A 82 22.98 12.65 2.11
N TYR A 83 23.68 11.65 2.63
CA TYR A 83 23.16 10.31 2.88
C TYR A 83 23.78 9.73 4.15
N GLU A 84 23.09 8.79 4.77
CA GLU A 84 23.56 8.02 5.93
C GLU A 84 23.39 6.54 5.63
N LYS A 85 24.44 5.74 5.87
CA LYS A 85 24.33 4.29 5.73
C LYS A 85 23.68 3.71 6.98
N ILE A 86 22.61 2.95 6.78
CA ILE A 86 21.91 2.24 7.85
C ILE A 86 22.33 0.77 7.78
N GLU A 87 22.83 0.24 8.90
CA GLU A 87 23.11 -1.19 9.01
C GLU A 87 21.80 -1.98 9.12
N GLY A 88 21.52 -2.80 8.11
CA GLY A 88 20.29 -3.57 7.97
C GLY A 88 19.49 -3.10 6.75
N VAL A 89 18.23 -3.52 6.70
CA VAL A 89 17.28 -3.12 5.65
C VAL A 89 16.32 -2.11 6.28
N PRO A 90 16.46 -0.80 5.98
CA PRO A 90 15.49 0.18 6.42
C PRO A 90 14.19 0.01 5.64
N ASN A 91 13.06 0.15 6.32
CA ASN A 91 11.76 -0.23 5.78
C ASN A 91 10.78 0.93 5.71
N ASP A 92 10.65 1.72 6.78
CA ASP A 92 9.82 2.92 6.80
C ASP A 92 10.49 4.08 7.57
N ILE A 93 10.09 5.32 7.29
CA ILE A 93 10.70 6.55 7.79
C ILE A 93 9.65 7.61 8.13
N ASP A 94 9.84 8.27 9.27
CA ASP A 94 9.04 9.45 9.63
C ASP A 94 9.87 10.54 10.32
N THR A 95 9.36 11.78 10.32
CA THR A 95 10.03 12.94 10.90
C THR A 95 9.08 13.79 11.75
N CYS A 96 9.59 14.28 12.89
CA CYS A 96 8.88 15.20 13.75
C CYS A 96 9.84 16.04 14.58
N GLY A 97 9.60 17.34 14.71
CA GLY A 97 10.31 18.20 15.66
C GLY A 97 11.84 18.26 15.46
N GLY A 98 12.30 18.12 14.22
CA GLY A 98 13.73 18.08 13.90
C GLY A 98 14.41 16.74 14.19
N TYR A 99 13.64 15.65 14.32
CA TYR A 99 14.12 14.28 14.42
C TYR A 99 13.67 13.45 13.22
N VAL A 100 14.45 12.43 12.87
CA VAL A 100 14.12 11.46 11.82
C VAL A 100 14.26 10.06 12.41
N ALA A 101 13.24 9.22 12.25
CA ALA A 101 13.25 7.85 12.73
C ALA A 101 12.99 6.90 11.57
N ALA A 102 13.76 5.82 11.48
CA ALA A 102 13.57 4.79 10.48
C ALA A 102 13.47 3.40 11.14
N THR A 103 12.53 2.56 10.70
CA THR A 103 12.50 1.15 11.06
C THR A 103 13.57 0.39 10.28
N VAL A 104 14.16 -0.60 10.94
CA VAL A 104 15.16 -1.47 10.34
C VAL A 104 14.84 -2.89 10.73
N ARG A 105 14.58 -3.72 9.72
CA ARG A 105 14.35 -5.14 9.90
C ARG A 105 15.63 -5.88 10.27
N HIS A 106 15.47 -6.98 11.00
CA HIS A 106 16.59 -7.86 11.32
C HIS A 106 17.05 -8.64 10.08
N ILE A 107 18.35 -8.92 9.95
CA ILE A 107 18.87 -9.68 8.80
C ILE A 107 18.38 -11.14 8.78
N PHE A 108 18.00 -11.68 9.93
CA PHE A 108 17.35 -12.97 10.05
C PHE A 108 15.87 -12.74 10.35
N GLN A 109 15.02 -13.01 9.35
CA GLN A 109 13.58 -12.97 9.52
C GLN A 109 13.11 -14.26 10.20
N PRO A 110 12.24 -14.17 11.23
CA PRO A 110 11.44 -13.00 11.60
C PRO A 110 11.78 -12.43 12.99
N LEU A 111 13.07 -12.17 13.25
CA LEU A 111 13.53 -11.72 14.55
C LEU A 111 13.16 -10.23 14.83
N PRO A 112 13.17 -9.80 16.10
CA PRO A 112 12.97 -8.40 16.47
C PRO A 112 13.88 -7.43 15.72
N GLY A 113 13.29 -6.35 15.21
CA GLY A 113 14.02 -5.26 14.55
C GLY A 113 14.31 -4.09 15.49
N LYS A 114 14.59 -2.93 14.89
CA LYS A 114 14.89 -1.70 15.62
C LYS A 114 14.36 -0.46 14.92
N VAL A 115 14.20 0.61 15.68
CA VAL A 115 14.11 1.99 15.18
C VAL A 115 15.46 2.65 15.35
N VAL A 116 15.99 3.24 14.28
CA VAL A 116 17.17 4.10 14.34
C VAL A 116 16.71 5.55 14.35
N LEU A 117 17.08 6.27 15.42
CA LEU A 117 16.70 7.66 15.62
C LEU A 117 17.88 8.60 15.32
N PHE A 118 17.63 9.64 14.55
CA PHE A 118 18.58 10.68 14.18
C PHE A 118 18.06 12.07 14.58
N GLU A 119 18.98 13.00 14.84
CA GLU A 119 18.71 14.41 14.62
C GLU A 119 18.53 14.67 13.12
N GLY A 120 17.63 15.58 12.78
CA GLY A 120 17.47 16.10 11.43
C GLY A 120 18.76 16.73 10.90
N TYR A 121 18.90 16.72 9.58
CA TYR A 121 20.11 17.18 8.92
C TYR A 121 20.41 18.65 9.22
N SER A 122 21.63 18.93 9.67
CA SER A 122 22.11 20.28 9.88
C SER A 122 22.90 20.76 8.66
N ARG A 123 22.42 21.81 7.99
CA ARG A 123 23.16 22.47 6.88
C ARG A 123 24.47 23.09 7.33
N GLU A 124 24.54 23.53 8.59
CA GLU A 124 25.76 24.08 9.20
C GLU A 124 26.82 22.99 9.39
N ARG A 125 26.44 21.86 10.00
CA ARG A 125 27.35 20.73 10.25
C ARG A 125 27.53 19.80 9.05
N LYS A 126 26.71 19.97 8.01
CA LYS A 126 26.61 19.10 6.83
C LYS A 126 26.53 17.62 7.18
N SER A 127 25.75 17.28 8.22
CA SER A 127 25.62 15.92 8.73
C SER A 127 24.30 15.72 9.49
N MET A 128 23.86 14.47 9.55
CA MET A 128 22.87 13.99 10.52
C MET A 128 23.59 13.28 11.66
N ARG A 129 23.06 13.42 12.87
CA ARG A 129 23.64 12.75 14.04
C ARG A 129 22.72 11.62 14.47
N ARG A 130 23.20 10.38 14.39
CA ARG A 130 22.51 9.24 15.01
C ARG A 130 22.47 9.44 16.52
N ILE A 131 21.28 9.33 17.08
CA ILE A 131 21.02 9.48 18.51
C ILE A 131 21.14 8.12 19.19
N ARG A 132 20.41 7.11 18.69
CA ARG A 132 20.37 5.76 19.24
C ARG A 132 19.60 4.78 18.36
N ASP A 133 19.72 3.51 18.74
CA ASP A 133 18.92 2.40 18.24
C ASP A 133 17.97 1.95 19.35
N ILE A 134 16.71 1.72 19.01
CA ILE A 134 15.65 1.32 19.94
C ILE A 134 15.08 0.00 19.45
N SER A 135 15.22 -1.07 20.24
CA SER A 135 14.63 -2.36 19.88
C SER A 135 13.10 -2.29 19.84
N VAL A 136 12.51 -2.91 18.82
CA VAL A 136 11.05 -3.02 18.64
C VAL A 136 10.66 -4.48 18.39
N GLY A 137 9.41 -4.75 18.04
CA GLY A 137 8.88 -6.09 17.80
C GLY A 137 9.45 -6.79 16.56
N ASN A 138 8.88 -7.96 16.26
CA ASN A 138 9.28 -8.83 15.15
C ASN A 138 8.88 -8.23 13.80
N SER A 139 9.79 -8.24 12.82
CA SER A 139 9.52 -7.75 11.46
C SER A 139 8.87 -6.35 11.42
N PRO A 140 9.54 -5.27 11.89
CA PRO A 140 9.04 -3.91 11.73
C PRO A 140 9.19 -3.47 10.26
N ALA A 141 8.32 -3.98 9.40
CA ALA A 141 8.42 -3.88 7.95
C ALA A 141 7.58 -2.74 7.36
N SER A 142 6.49 -2.39 8.04
CA SER A 142 5.31 -1.90 7.34
C SER A 142 4.97 -0.43 7.63
N MET A 143 5.21 0.07 8.85
CA MET A 143 4.87 1.46 9.21
C MET A 143 5.56 1.99 10.47
N ILE A 144 6.02 3.24 10.44
CA ILE A 144 6.41 4.09 11.57
C ILE A 144 5.73 5.46 11.52
N THR A 145 5.22 5.93 12.66
CA THR A 145 4.68 7.29 12.73
C THR A 145 4.94 7.96 14.07
N PHE A 146 5.25 9.26 14.03
CA PHE A 146 5.26 10.14 15.19
C PHE A 146 3.86 10.63 15.54
N THR A 147 3.63 10.80 16.84
CA THR A 147 2.54 11.64 17.33
C THR A 147 2.85 13.12 17.07
N LYS A 148 1.82 13.97 16.95
CA LYS A 148 1.90 15.40 16.62
C LYS A 148 2.78 16.20 17.57
N ASP A 149 2.89 15.77 18.83
CA ASP A 149 3.72 16.41 19.84
C ASP A 149 5.17 15.90 19.86
N CYS A 150 5.51 15.00 18.94
CA CYS A 150 6.78 14.32 18.75
C CYS A 150 7.28 13.50 19.96
N ARG A 151 6.42 13.16 20.94
CA ARG A 151 6.82 12.44 22.16
C ARG A 151 6.50 10.95 22.15
N LYS A 152 5.77 10.46 21.16
CA LYS A 152 5.61 9.03 20.90
C LYS A 152 5.89 8.67 19.45
N ILE A 153 6.45 7.49 19.25
CA ILE A 153 6.57 6.81 17.95
C ILE A 153 5.80 5.50 18.04
N LEU A 154 4.98 5.20 17.04
CA LEU A 154 4.32 3.92 16.88
C LEU A 154 4.97 3.18 15.71
N VAL A 155 5.17 1.88 15.87
CA VAL A 155 5.74 0.99 14.84
C VAL A 155 4.85 -0.23 14.70
N ALA A 156 4.33 -0.48 13.50
CA ALA A 156 3.70 -1.75 13.16
C ALA A 156 4.79 -2.82 12.99
N ASN A 157 4.61 -3.95 13.66
CA ASN A 157 5.53 -5.08 13.66
C ASN A 157 4.72 -6.24 13.11
N GLU A 158 4.88 -6.50 11.82
CA GLU A 158 4.08 -7.46 11.07
C GLU A 158 4.17 -8.84 11.71
N GLY A 159 5.38 -9.25 12.09
CA GLY A 159 5.61 -10.56 12.67
C GLY A 159 5.43 -11.70 11.67
N GLU A 160 5.73 -11.47 10.38
CA GLU A 160 5.72 -12.50 9.34
C GLU A 160 6.42 -13.78 9.79
N ALA A 161 5.96 -14.93 9.30
CA ALA A 161 6.69 -16.17 9.53
C ALA A 161 8.03 -16.19 8.78
N GLY A 162 8.98 -16.95 9.29
CA GLY A 162 10.29 -17.12 8.66
C GLY A 162 11.00 -18.36 9.19
N LYS A 163 12.32 -18.28 9.35
CA LYS A 163 13.12 -19.36 9.92
C LYS A 163 13.77 -18.92 11.23
N ASP A 164 13.77 -19.81 12.22
CA ASP A 164 14.64 -19.67 13.38
C ASP A 164 16.12 -19.81 13.00
N GLU A 165 17.02 -19.57 13.96
CA GLU A 165 18.48 -19.71 13.79
C GLU A 165 18.91 -21.12 13.36
N MET A 166 18.03 -22.13 13.51
CA MET A 166 18.26 -23.51 13.08
C MET A 166 17.66 -23.82 11.70
N GLY A 167 17.11 -22.84 11.01
CA GLY A 167 16.48 -22.99 9.69
C GLY A 167 15.10 -23.61 9.70
N LYS A 168 14.38 -23.64 10.84
CA LYS A 168 13.03 -24.21 10.95
C LYS A 168 11.98 -23.10 10.93
N PHE A 169 10.83 -23.39 10.30
CA PHE A 169 9.65 -22.51 10.37
C PHE A 169 9.40 -22.00 11.78
N PHE A 170 9.37 -20.69 11.90
CA PHE A 170 9.05 -19.95 13.11
C PHE A 170 8.10 -18.82 12.73
N ASP A 171 7.03 -18.69 13.49
CA ASP A 171 5.93 -17.76 13.25
C ASP A 171 5.75 -16.95 14.54
N PRO A 172 6.36 -15.76 14.65
CA PRO A 172 6.25 -14.95 15.85
C PRO A 172 4.85 -14.32 15.95
N GLU A 173 4.61 -13.58 17.02
CA GLU A 173 3.41 -12.74 17.09
C GLU A 173 3.75 -11.35 16.54
N GLY A 174 2.88 -10.84 15.66
CA GLY A 174 2.83 -9.45 15.26
C GLY A 174 2.25 -8.55 16.36
N GLY A 175 2.34 -7.24 16.17
CA GLY A 175 1.84 -6.25 17.12
C GLY A 175 2.26 -4.82 16.84
N VAL A 176 2.00 -3.91 17.77
CA VAL A 176 2.44 -2.51 17.68
C VAL A 176 3.35 -2.15 18.84
N SER A 177 4.51 -1.58 18.51
CA SER A 177 5.46 -1.05 19.48
C SER A 177 5.19 0.44 19.67
N VAL A 178 5.04 0.87 20.92
CA VAL A 178 4.85 2.29 21.30
C VAL A 178 6.07 2.73 22.08
N ILE A 179 6.84 3.64 21.49
CA ILE A 179 8.06 4.23 22.05
C ILE A 179 7.67 5.60 22.61
N SER A 180 7.80 5.80 23.92
CA SER A 180 7.41 7.04 24.60
C SER A 180 8.61 7.76 25.20
N PHE A 181 8.69 9.07 24.96
CA PHE A 181 9.76 9.94 25.46
C PHE A 181 9.22 10.87 26.55
N SER A 182 9.99 11.00 27.64
CA SER A 182 9.63 11.85 28.79
C SER A 182 9.73 13.35 28.50
N THR A 183 10.49 13.73 27.46
CA THR A 183 10.73 15.12 27.08
C THR A 183 10.73 15.27 25.56
N SER A 184 10.63 16.50 25.06
CA SER A 184 10.78 16.80 23.62
C SER A 184 12.21 16.67 23.11
N ASN A 185 13.21 16.57 23.99
CA ASN A 185 14.57 16.23 23.60
C ASN A 185 14.73 14.70 23.61
N LEU A 186 14.48 14.07 22.45
CA LEU A 186 14.48 12.62 22.31
C LEU A 186 15.86 11.97 22.54
N GLY A 187 16.93 12.77 22.55
CA GLY A 187 18.28 12.32 22.85
C GLY A 187 18.66 12.33 24.32
N LYS A 188 17.81 12.88 25.21
CA LYS A 188 18.19 13.14 26.61
C LYS A 188 18.10 11.91 27.53
N GLU A 189 17.05 11.12 27.40
CA GLU A 189 16.70 10.01 28.32
C GLU A 189 16.30 8.77 27.53
N GLU A 190 16.41 7.57 28.11
CA GLU A 190 15.93 6.33 27.45
C GLU A 190 14.41 6.35 27.30
N PRO A 191 13.88 6.02 26.10
CA PRO A 191 12.45 5.93 25.92
C PRO A 191 11.90 4.69 26.61
N LEU A 192 10.63 4.77 26.98
CA LEU A 192 9.85 3.61 27.40
C LEU A 192 9.28 2.93 26.15
N VAL A 193 9.65 1.67 25.91
CA VAL A 193 9.08 0.85 24.84
C VAL A 193 8.06 -0.12 25.44
N LYS A 194 6.86 -0.16 24.86
CA LYS A 194 5.83 -1.15 25.16
C LYS A 194 5.34 -1.79 23.87
N HIS A 195 4.86 -3.02 23.96
CA HIS A 195 4.31 -3.76 22.82
C HIS A 195 2.86 -4.15 23.10
N ALA A 196 1.98 -3.83 22.17
CA ALA A 196 0.62 -4.36 22.12
C ALA A 196 0.62 -5.62 21.25
N ASP A 197 0.08 -6.72 21.78
CA ASP A 197 -0.04 -8.01 21.09
C ASP A 197 -1.50 -8.44 20.90
N PHE A 198 -1.70 -9.48 20.09
CA PHE A 198 -3.03 -10.03 19.80
C PHE A 198 -3.41 -11.24 20.66
N THR A 199 -2.61 -11.61 21.67
CA THR A 199 -2.78 -12.85 22.45
C THR A 199 -4.15 -12.97 23.10
N LYS A 200 -4.73 -11.84 23.51
CA LYS A 200 -6.05 -11.76 24.14
C LYS A 200 -7.18 -12.23 23.22
N PHE A 201 -7.00 -12.18 21.91
CA PHE A 201 -7.98 -12.61 20.92
C PHE A 201 -7.94 -14.13 20.66
N ASN A 202 -6.90 -14.85 21.08
CA ASN A 202 -6.79 -16.31 20.88
C ASN A 202 -8.00 -17.09 21.40
N LYS A 203 -8.51 -16.72 22.58
CA LYS A 203 -9.70 -17.37 23.17
C LYS A 203 -10.99 -17.09 22.40
N LYS A 204 -11.01 -15.99 21.63
CA LYS A 204 -12.15 -15.54 20.81
C LYS A 204 -11.95 -15.78 19.31
N ALA A 205 -10.87 -16.44 18.89
CA ALA A 205 -10.52 -16.62 17.48
C ALA A 205 -11.70 -17.14 16.63
N LYS A 206 -12.43 -18.16 17.14
CA LYS A 206 -13.62 -18.72 16.45
C LYS A 206 -14.76 -17.71 16.28
N GLU A 207 -14.89 -16.75 17.20
CA GLU A 207 -15.89 -15.68 17.12
C GLU A 207 -15.50 -14.69 16.00
N TYR A 208 -14.24 -14.25 15.96
CA TYR A 208 -13.74 -13.34 14.92
C TYR A 208 -13.76 -13.96 13.53
N VAL A 209 -13.34 -15.23 13.41
CA VAL A 209 -13.45 -15.98 12.16
C VAL A 209 -14.90 -16.09 11.70
N LYS A 210 -15.85 -16.29 12.63
CA LYS A 210 -17.28 -16.31 12.30
C LYS A 210 -17.79 -14.93 11.86
N LYS A 211 -17.24 -13.84 12.41
CA LYS A 211 -17.54 -12.46 12.02
C LYS A 211 -16.95 -12.09 10.66
N GLY A 212 -15.86 -12.75 10.23
CA GLY A 212 -15.27 -12.59 8.91
C GLY A 212 -13.78 -12.24 8.90
N VAL A 213 -13.12 -12.18 10.05
CA VAL A 213 -11.66 -12.00 10.11
C VAL A 213 -10.98 -13.27 9.61
N ARG A 214 -10.09 -13.15 8.62
CA ARG A 214 -9.42 -14.32 8.05
C ARG A 214 -8.36 -14.82 9.02
N TRP A 215 -8.41 -16.12 9.32
CA TRP A 215 -7.32 -16.86 9.94
C TRP A 215 -6.75 -17.75 8.84
N VAL A 216 -5.69 -17.28 8.20
CA VAL A 216 -5.21 -17.72 6.89
C VAL A 216 -4.44 -19.02 7.02
N TYR A 217 -3.40 -19.05 7.85
CA TYR A 217 -2.62 -20.25 8.11
C TYR A 217 -2.89 -20.80 9.52
N LYS A 218 -3.26 -22.10 9.57
CA LYS A 218 -3.56 -22.83 10.82
C LYS A 218 -2.62 -24.01 11.08
N GLY A 219 -1.56 -24.16 10.28
CA GLY A 219 -0.71 -25.37 10.27
C GLY A 219 -1.26 -26.54 9.45
N GLU A 220 -2.31 -26.31 8.67
CA GLU A 220 -2.93 -27.34 7.82
C GLU A 220 -1.92 -27.84 6.79
N ARG A 221 -1.83 -29.17 6.65
CA ARG A 221 -0.94 -29.87 5.68
C ARG A 221 0.57 -29.77 5.98
N THR A 222 0.97 -29.07 7.03
CA THR A 222 2.38 -28.93 7.45
C THR A 222 2.65 -29.54 8.82
N GLY A 223 1.63 -29.73 9.65
CA GLY A 223 1.75 -30.25 11.02
C GLY A 223 2.30 -29.24 12.03
N LYS A 224 2.47 -27.97 11.62
CA LYS A 224 2.94 -26.87 12.48
C LYS A 224 1.80 -25.92 12.78
N ASN A 225 1.00 -26.25 13.79
CA ASN A 225 -0.13 -25.42 14.20
C ASN A 225 0.36 -24.04 14.67
N THR A 226 -0.30 -23.00 14.21
CA THR A 226 -0.12 -21.61 14.61
C THR A 226 -1.32 -21.16 15.43
N LYS A 227 -1.14 -20.16 16.29
CA LYS A 227 -2.23 -19.51 17.02
C LYS A 227 -2.84 -18.42 16.14
N PHE A 228 -4.05 -18.00 16.49
CA PHE A 228 -4.68 -16.86 15.83
C PHE A 228 -3.83 -15.59 15.97
N SER A 229 -3.25 -15.33 17.15
CA SER A 229 -2.36 -14.18 17.36
C SER A 229 -1.06 -14.19 16.57
N GLN A 230 -0.61 -15.36 16.10
CA GLN A 230 0.59 -15.47 15.26
C GLN A 230 0.25 -15.19 13.80
N ASP A 231 -0.95 -15.57 13.35
CA ASP A 231 -1.42 -15.30 11.99
C ASP A 231 -1.92 -13.86 11.77
N ILE A 232 -2.03 -13.04 12.84
CA ILE A 232 -2.38 -11.62 12.70
C ILE A 232 -1.12 -10.81 12.43
N GLU A 233 -1.07 -10.18 11.26
CA GLU A 233 0.06 -9.40 10.76
C GLU A 233 -0.38 -7.94 10.57
N PRO A 234 0.02 -7.01 11.46
CA PRO A 234 -0.28 -5.59 11.30
C PRO A 234 0.68 -4.91 10.32
N GLU A 235 0.10 -4.22 9.34
CA GLU A 235 0.83 -3.60 8.23
C GLU A 235 0.92 -2.08 8.43
N TYR A 236 -0.12 -1.34 8.08
CA TYR A 236 -0.14 0.12 8.19
C TYR A 236 -1.02 0.60 9.35
N LEU A 237 -0.86 1.85 9.79
CA LEU A 237 -1.75 2.44 10.78
C LEU A 237 -2.05 3.92 10.56
N ALA A 238 -3.22 4.35 11.02
CA ALA A 238 -3.62 5.75 11.07
C ALA A 238 -3.99 6.15 12.51
N LEU A 239 -3.44 7.26 12.99
CA LEU A 239 -3.82 7.83 14.28
C LEU A 239 -5.13 8.60 14.18
N SER A 240 -5.99 8.43 15.18
CA SER A 240 -7.17 9.28 15.40
C SER A 240 -6.77 10.75 15.62
N ALA A 241 -7.72 11.68 15.44
CA ALA A 241 -7.42 13.11 15.47
C ALA A 241 -6.83 13.58 16.81
N ASP A 242 -7.25 12.97 17.92
CA ASP A 242 -6.75 13.20 19.27
C ASP A 242 -5.66 12.22 19.71
N GLU A 243 -5.21 11.35 18.80
CA GLU A 243 -4.11 10.38 18.96
C GLU A 243 -4.28 9.37 20.09
N LYS A 244 -5.52 9.21 20.59
CA LYS A 244 -5.82 8.20 21.63
C LYS A 244 -6.02 6.81 21.06
N LEU A 245 -6.50 6.73 19.83
CA LEU A 245 -6.69 5.50 19.08
C LEU A 245 -5.76 5.45 17.87
N ALA A 246 -5.27 4.25 17.55
CA ALA A 246 -4.70 3.94 16.25
C ALA A 246 -5.56 2.87 15.56
N TYR A 247 -5.81 3.06 14.27
CA TYR A 247 -6.50 2.11 13.40
C TYR A 247 -5.43 1.38 12.58
N VAL A 248 -5.31 0.07 12.77
CA VAL A 248 -4.23 -0.76 12.23
C VAL A 248 -4.82 -1.72 11.22
N VAL A 249 -4.37 -1.70 9.98
CA VAL A 249 -4.83 -2.65 8.96
C VAL A 249 -4.08 -3.98 9.09
N LEU A 250 -4.81 -5.05 8.81
CA LEU A 250 -4.33 -6.43 8.87
C LEU A 250 -4.61 -7.05 7.49
N GLN A 251 -3.69 -6.87 6.55
CA GLN A 251 -3.93 -7.03 5.12
C GLN A 251 -4.38 -8.47 4.78
N GLU A 252 -3.59 -9.47 5.16
CA GLU A 252 -3.83 -10.91 4.95
C GLU A 252 -5.11 -11.32 5.69
N ASN A 253 -5.34 -10.75 6.87
CA ASN A 253 -6.51 -11.06 7.68
C ASN A 253 -7.81 -10.40 7.17
N ASN A 254 -7.71 -9.49 6.18
CA ASN A 254 -8.80 -8.68 5.64
C ASN A 254 -9.62 -8.01 6.76
N ALA A 255 -8.90 -7.40 7.70
CA ALA A 255 -9.44 -6.86 8.94
C ALA A 255 -8.75 -5.55 9.34
N MET A 256 -9.33 -4.88 10.33
CA MET A 256 -8.74 -3.72 10.98
C MET A 256 -8.81 -3.89 12.50
N ALA A 257 -7.71 -3.62 13.18
CA ALA A 257 -7.63 -3.57 14.63
C ALA A 257 -7.69 -2.13 15.13
N VAL A 258 -8.31 -1.91 16.29
CA VAL A 258 -8.29 -0.61 16.98
C VAL A 258 -7.40 -0.74 18.21
N LEU A 259 -6.38 0.11 18.32
CA LEU A 259 -5.43 0.15 19.43
C LEU A 259 -5.70 1.36 20.33
N ASP A 260 -5.76 1.15 21.65
CA ASP A 260 -5.64 2.22 22.64
C ASP A 260 -4.16 2.59 22.80
N VAL A 261 -3.77 3.77 22.35
CA VAL A 261 -2.36 4.21 22.28
C VAL A 261 -1.78 4.45 23.67
N GLU A 262 -2.60 4.93 24.62
CA GLU A 262 -2.16 5.19 26.00
C GLU A 262 -2.01 3.90 26.81
N LYS A 263 -2.98 2.99 26.69
CA LYS A 263 -2.92 1.69 27.37
C LYS A 263 -1.95 0.72 26.69
N VAL A 264 -1.65 0.93 25.42
CA VAL A 264 -0.89 0.00 24.57
C VAL A 264 -1.57 -1.37 24.54
N GLU A 265 -2.87 -1.37 24.23
CA GLU A 265 -3.70 -2.58 24.17
C GLU A 265 -4.69 -2.48 23.00
N PHE A 266 -4.72 -3.49 22.12
CA PHE A 266 -5.73 -3.59 21.07
C PHE A 266 -7.12 -3.75 21.70
N ILE A 267 -8.11 -2.97 21.32
CA ILE A 267 -9.46 -2.99 21.87
C ILE A 267 -10.32 -4.06 21.19
N GLU A 268 -10.36 -4.05 19.86
CA GLU A 268 -11.31 -4.81 19.04
C GLU A 268 -10.74 -5.08 17.63
N LEU A 269 -11.24 -6.15 16.98
CA LEU A 269 -10.97 -6.48 15.57
C LEU A 269 -12.26 -6.38 14.75
N TYR A 270 -12.18 -5.69 13.62
CA TYR A 270 -13.29 -5.48 12.69
C TYR A 270 -13.00 -6.18 11.36
N PRO A 271 -13.86 -7.12 10.91
CA PRO A 271 -13.74 -7.68 9.57
C PRO A 271 -14.16 -6.64 8.53
N LEU A 272 -13.43 -6.57 7.41
CA LEU A 272 -13.75 -5.61 6.34
C LEU A 272 -14.83 -6.12 5.37
N GLY A 273 -15.18 -7.41 5.48
CA GLY A 273 -16.15 -8.03 4.59
C GLY A 273 -15.57 -8.29 3.20
N PHE A 274 -16.45 -8.46 2.21
CA PHE A 274 -16.05 -8.84 0.85
C PHE A 274 -16.91 -8.12 -0.19
N LYS A 275 -16.27 -7.66 -1.27
CA LYS A 275 -16.92 -7.09 -2.45
C LYS A 275 -17.49 -8.22 -3.29
N TYR A 276 -18.75 -8.14 -3.74
CA TYR A 276 -19.27 -9.08 -4.73
C TYR A 276 -19.29 -8.40 -6.10
N TRP A 277 -18.33 -8.74 -6.97
CA TRP A 277 -18.02 -8.01 -8.20
C TRP A 277 -19.20 -7.65 -9.12
N PRO A 278 -20.27 -8.46 -9.25
CA PRO A 278 -21.43 -8.06 -10.05
C PRO A 278 -22.13 -6.78 -9.59
N ASN A 279 -21.96 -6.41 -8.32
CA ASN A 279 -22.53 -5.17 -7.76
C ASN A 279 -21.60 -3.96 -7.87
N TYR A 280 -20.35 -4.15 -8.33
CA TYR A 280 -19.30 -3.13 -8.34
C TYR A 280 -18.74 -2.86 -9.75
N GLY A 281 -19.46 -3.33 -10.77
CA GLY A 281 -19.11 -3.13 -12.17
C GLY A 281 -18.10 -4.13 -12.72
N GLY A 282 -17.70 -5.16 -11.99
CA GLY A 282 -16.79 -6.19 -12.48
C GLY A 282 -15.30 -5.84 -12.42
N PHE A 283 -14.47 -6.70 -12.97
CA PHE A 283 -13.01 -6.57 -13.02
C PHE A 283 -12.48 -7.35 -14.22
N ASP A 284 -11.28 -7.01 -14.67
CA ASP A 284 -10.57 -7.83 -15.65
C ASP A 284 -9.90 -9.01 -14.94
N ALA A 285 -10.12 -10.23 -15.44
CA ALA A 285 -9.77 -11.47 -14.74
C ALA A 285 -8.74 -12.34 -15.47
N SER A 286 -8.26 -11.93 -16.65
CA SER A 286 -7.35 -12.73 -17.47
C SER A 286 -6.28 -11.88 -18.15
N ASP A 287 -5.05 -12.37 -18.12
CA ASP A 287 -3.90 -11.87 -18.91
C ASP A 287 -3.75 -12.61 -20.25
N LYS A 288 -4.81 -13.29 -20.72
CA LYS A 288 -4.77 -14.20 -21.89
C LYS A 288 -5.94 -14.02 -22.87
N ASP A 289 -6.77 -13.01 -22.69
CA ASP A 289 -7.93 -12.73 -23.53
C ASP A 289 -7.67 -11.69 -24.64
N LYS A 290 -6.45 -11.12 -24.65
CA LYS A 290 -5.96 -10.17 -25.65
C LYS A 290 -6.74 -8.84 -25.67
N GLY A 291 -7.24 -8.38 -24.54
CA GLY A 291 -7.92 -7.10 -24.45
C GLY A 291 -8.13 -6.65 -23.01
N ILE A 292 -9.06 -5.72 -22.85
CA ILE A 292 -9.52 -5.28 -21.54
C ILE A 292 -10.97 -5.72 -21.40
N HIS A 293 -11.24 -6.67 -20.49
CA HIS A 293 -12.55 -7.32 -20.33
C HIS A 293 -13.02 -7.22 -18.88
N ILE A 294 -13.41 -6.00 -18.48
CA ILE A 294 -14.00 -5.72 -17.18
C ILE A 294 -15.43 -6.27 -17.11
N GLU A 295 -15.58 -7.45 -16.50
CA GLU A 295 -16.82 -8.22 -16.50
C GLU A 295 -17.35 -8.48 -15.07
N PRO A 296 -18.68 -8.49 -14.85
CA PRO A 296 -19.30 -8.71 -13.55
C PRO A 296 -19.30 -10.20 -13.17
N TRP A 297 -18.11 -10.81 -13.06
CA TRP A 297 -17.98 -12.21 -12.68
C TRP A 297 -18.56 -12.46 -11.28
N PRO A 298 -19.26 -13.60 -11.04
CA PRO A 298 -19.82 -13.94 -9.72
C PRO A 298 -18.74 -14.42 -8.74
N VAL A 299 -17.75 -13.56 -8.51
CA VAL A 299 -16.57 -13.74 -7.65
C VAL A 299 -16.61 -12.67 -6.56
N TYR A 300 -16.07 -12.99 -5.40
CA TYR A 300 -15.87 -12.02 -4.32
C TYR A 300 -14.45 -11.46 -4.38
N GLY A 301 -14.28 -10.15 -4.23
CA GLY A 301 -12.98 -9.50 -3.99
C GLY A 301 -12.77 -9.27 -2.49
N MET A 302 -11.56 -9.52 -2.00
CA MET A 302 -11.16 -9.24 -0.62
C MET A 302 -10.59 -7.82 -0.55
N PHE A 303 -10.91 -7.03 0.47
CA PHE A 303 -10.40 -5.65 0.54
C PHE A 303 -8.90 -5.63 0.80
N GLN A 304 -8.42 -6.40 1.78
CA GLN A 304 -6.99 -6.59 2.07
C GLN A 304 -6.17 -5.31 1.91
N PRO A 305 -6.45 -4.29 2.75
CA PRO A 305 -5.83 -3.01 2.56
C PRO A 305 -4.37 -3.01 3.02
N ASP A 306 -3.51 -2.49 2.15
CA ASP A 306 -2.09 -2.25 2.44
C ASP A 306 -1.95 -0.96 3.27
N ALA A 307 -2.35 0.17 2.70
CA ALA A 307 -2.33 1.46 3.40
C ALA A 307 -3.66 1.92 4.00
N VAL A 308 -3.58 2.76 5.03
CA VAL A 308 -4.72 3.49 5.61
C VAL A 308 -4.36 4.93 5.98
N LYS A 309 -5.25 5.88 5.68
CA LYS A 309 -5.17 7.27 6.15
C LYS A 309 -6.45 7.69 6.84
N MET A 310 -6.32 8.59 7.82
CA MET A 310 -7.44 9.22 8.49
C MET A 310 -7.66 10.62 7.91
N PHE A 311 -8.91 10.98 7.66
CA PHE A 311 -9.29 12.34 7.30
C PHE A 311 -10.56 12.77 8.02
N ILE A 312 -10.76 14.09 8.11
CA ILE A 312 -11.96 14.68 8.69
C ILE A 312 -12.77 15.32 7.56
N HIS A 313 -14.04 14.96 7.48
CA HIS A 313 -14.98 15.55 6.54
C HIS A 313 -16.25 15.96 7.30
N ASN A 314 -16.63 17.23 7.25
CA ASN A 314 -17.76 17.80 7.99
C ASN A 314 -17.75 17.49 9.50
N ASN A 315 -16.58 17.60 10.16
CA ASN A 315 -16.36 17.26 11.56
C ASN A 315 -16.60 15.78 11.92
N VAL A 316 -16.72 14.89 10.93
CA VAL A 316 -16.78 13.45 11.12
C VAL A 316 -15.45 12.83 10.67
N THR A 317 -14.94 11.89 11.45
CA THR A 317 -13.68 11.20 11.16
C THR A 317 -13.93 9.94 10.35
N TYR A 318 -13.22 9.85 9.23
CA TYR A 318 -13.24 8.70 8.32
C TYR A 318 -11.84 8.13 8.14
N LEU A 319 -11.79 6.90 7.65
CA LEU A 319 -10.58 6.25 7.17
C LEU A 319 -10.72 6.03 5.67
N VAL A 320 -9.63 6.14 4.94
CA VAL A 320 -9.52 5.66 3.55
C VAL A 320 -8.46 4.58 3.49
N THR A 321 -8.74 3.48 2.80
CA THR A 321 -7.82 2.35 2.64
C THR A 321 -7.50 2.08 1.17
N ALA A 322 -6.29 1.60 0.91
CA ALA A 322 -5.80 1.18 -0.39
C ALA A 322 -5.88 -0.36 -0.49
N ASN A 323 -6.76 -0.90 -1.35
CA ASN A 323 -7.09 -2.32 -1.36
C ASN A 323 -6.24 -3.11 -2.36
N GLU A 324 -4.97 -3.29 -2.03
CA GLU A 324 -3.93 -3.90 -2.87
C GLU A 324 -4.16 -5.41 -3.07
N GLY A 325 -3.98 -6.22 -2.01
CA GLY A 325 -4.38 -7.63 -2.00
C GLY A 325 -3.28 -8.65 -1.82
N ASP A 326 -2.45 -8.57 -0.78
CA ASP A 326 -1.38 -9.55 -0.62
C ASP A 326 -1.85 -10.98 -0.22
N LYS A 327 -0.97 -11.96 -0.45
CA LYS A 327 -1.19 -13.40 -0.29
C LYS A 327 -0.13 -13.98 0.64
N LYS A 328 -0.57 -14.72 1.66
CA LYS A 328 0.30 -15.53 2.50
C LYS A 328 0.86 -16.75 1.75
N ILE A 329 2.15 -16.69 1.41
CA ILE A 329 2.87 -17.78 0.73
C ILE A 329 4.12 -18.12 1.54
N TYR A 330 4.30 -19.40 1.84
CA TYR A 330 5.50 -19.91 2.50
C TYR A 330 6.31 -20.77 1.56
N THR A 331 7.58 -20.42 1.40
CA THR A 331 8.55 -21.17 0.60
C THR A 331 9.50 -21.96 1.50
N LYS A 332 10.00 -23.11 1.02
CA LYS A 332 11.01 -23.87 1.78
C LYS A 332 12.27 -23.04 2.04
N GLU A 333 12.59 -22.16 1.11
CA GLU A 333 13.76 -21.31 1.17
C GLU A 333 13.64 -20.28 2.27
N GLU A 334 12.56 -19.50 2.35
CA GLU A 334 12.44 -18.40 3.33
C GLU A 334 11.85 -18.86 4.66
N HIS A 335 10.98 -19.88 4.64
CA HIS A 335 10.16 -20.27 5.78
C HIS A 335 10.47 -21.68 6.31
N GLY A 336 11.27 -22.48 5.60
CA GLY A 336 11.55 -23.86 5.98
C GLY A 336 10.36 -24.82 5.83
N LEU A 337 9.29 -24.41 5.16
CA LEU A 337 8.18 -25.25 4.69
C LEU A 337 7.55 -24.67 3.42
N ALA A 338 6.81 -25.48 2.65
CA ALA A 338 6.07 -24.99 1.49
C ALA A 338 4.57 -24.99 1.79
N TRP A 339 3.93 -23.84 1.64
CA TRP A 339 2.49 -23.67 1.75
C TRP A 339 2.04 -22.45 0.94
N SER A 340 0.82 -22.45 0.45
CA SER A 340 0.27 -21.29 -0.26
C SER A 340 -1.22 -21.23 -0.02
N GLU A 341 -1.72 -20.04 0.27
CA GLU A 341 -3.15 -19.81 0.40
C GLU A 341 -3.87 -19.70 -0.95
N THR A 342 -3.17 -19.62 -2.08
CA THR A 342 -3.77 -19.29 -3.38
C THR A 342 -3.67 -20.42 -4.40
N THR A 343 -4.59 -20.45 -5.35
CA THR A 343 -4.54 -21.33 -6.53
C THR A 343 -5.14 -20.65 -7.76
N ARG A 344 -4.98 -21.25 -8.93
CA ARG A 344 -5.64 -20.79 -10.17
C ARG A 344 -7.08 -21.33 -10.23
N GLY A 345 -8.00 -20.56 -10.79
CA GLY A 345 -9.40 -20.97 -10.97
C GLY A 345 -9.55 -22.32 -11.69
N ALA A 346 -8.76 -22.54 -12.75
CA ALA A 346 -8.74 -23.80 -13.49
C ALA A 346 -8.32 -24.99 -12.63
N THR A 347 -7.41 -24.80 -11.67
CA THR A 347 -7.00 -25.87 -10.76
C THR A 347 -8.17 -26.35 -9.90
N LEU A 348 -9.05 -25.44 -9.46
CA LEU A 348 -10.27 -25.83 -8.73
C LEU A 348 -11.26 -26.61 -9.61
N ALA A 349 -11.45 -26.16 -10.85
CA ALA A 349 -12.34 -26.80 -11.81
C ALA A 349 -11.87 -28.21 -12.20
N HIS A 350 -10.62 -28.35 -12.66
CA HIS A 350 -10.03 -29.64 -13.02
C HIS A 350 -9.88 -30.59 -11.83
N GLY A 351 -9.66 -30.05 -10.62
CA GLY A 351 -9.53 -30.84 -9.40
C GLY A 351 -10.86 -31.38 -8.86
N ASN A 352 -11.99 -31.12 -9.52
CA ASN A 352 -13.33 -31.39 -9.00
C ASN A 352 -13.49 -30.84 -7.58
N LEU A 353 -13.03 -29.60 -7.34
CA LEU A 353 -13.11 -28.95 -6.03
C LEU A 353 -14.31 -28.00 -5.92
N LEU A 354 -15.09 -27.83 -6.97
CA LEU A 354 -16.26 -26.97 -6.98
C LEU A 354 -17.51 -27.70 -6.47
N SER A 355 -18.41 -26.94 -5.82
CA SER A 355 -19.73 -27.40 -5.39
C SER A 355 -20.67 -27.49 -6.60
N GLU A 356 -21.51 -28.52 -6.64
CA GLU A 356 -22.54 -28.71 -7.67
C GLU A 356 -23.59 -27.58 -7.69
N SER A 357 -23.64 -26.76 -6.64
CA SER A 357 -24.53 -25.60 -6.55
C SER A 357 -23.98 -24.32 -7.20
N MET A 358 -22.74 -24.33 -7.69
CA MET A 358 -22.20 -23.17 -8.41
C MET A 358 -22.88 -23.04 -9.79
N PRO A 359 -23.12 -21.80 -10.27
CA PRO A 359 -23.66 -21.58 -11.60
C PRO A 359 -22.82 -22.26 -12.69
N TYR A 360 -23.48 -22.87 -13.67
CA TYR A 360 -22.79 -23.60 -14.75
C TYR A 360 -21.85 -22.68 -15.54
N GLU A 361 -22.28 -21.46 -15.84
CA GLU A 361 -21.52 -20.45 -16.57
C GLU A 361 -20.24 -20.04 -15.83
N LEU A 362 -20.31 -19.96 -14.49
CA LEU A 362 -19.13 -19.70 -13.66
C LEU A 362 -18.14 -20.87 -13.73
N VAL A 363 -18.63 -22.11 -13.71
CA VAL A 363 -17.78 -23.31 -13.79
C VAL A 363 -17.09 -23.39 -15.16
N GLU A 364 -17.83 -23.15 -16.25
CA GLU A 364 -17.25 -23.10 -17.61
C GLU A 364 -16.19 -22.00 -17.74
N ALA A 365 -16.43 -20.81 -17.17
CA ALA A 365 -15.45 -19.73 -17.19
C ALA A 365 -14.15 -20.08 -16.44
N LEU A 366 -14.18 -20.98 -15.45
CA LEU A 366 -12.98 -21.46 -14.75
C LEU A 366 -12.17 -22.46 -15.58
N TYR A 367 -12.76 -23.13 -16.55
CA TYR A 367 -12.01 -23.96 -17.49
C TYR A 367 -11.33 -23.14 -18.60
N ASP A 368 -11.78 -21.90 -18.80
CA ASP A 368 -11.32 -21.03 -19.88
C ASP A 368 -10.18 -20.10 -19.39
N PRO A 369 -8.94 -20.24 -19.91
CA PRO A 369 -7.84 -19.38 -19.52
C PRO A 369 -8.01 -17.92 -19.95
N THR A 370 -8.90 -17.64 -20.93
CA THR A 370 -9.27 -16.27 -21.37
C THR A 370 -10.37 -15.64 -20.52
N LYS A 371 -10.76 -16.31 -19.42
CA LYS A 371 -11.73 -15.81 -18.44
C LYS A 371 -11.18 -16.06 -17.03
N LEU A 372 -11.90 -16.81 -16.19
CA LEU A 372 -11.54 -17.04 -14.79
C LEU A 372 -10.53 -18.17 -14.58
N GLY A 373 -10.16 -18.93 -15.61
CA GLY A 373 -9.26 -20.06 -15.45
C GLY A 373 -7.87 -19.68 -14.92
N ARG A 374 -7.43 -18.46 -15.23
CA ARG A 374 -6.17 -17.92 -14.74
C ARG A 374 -6.28 -17.09 -13.47
N LEU A 375 -7.48 -16.64 -13.10
CA LEU A 375 -7.66 -15.86 -11.88
C LEU A 375 -7.09 -16.57 -10.64
N ARG A 376 -6.30 -15.85 -9.83
CA ARG A 376 -5.90 -16.31 -8.49
C ARG A 376 -7.07 -16.23 -7.52
N VAL A 377 -7.34 -17.33 -6.84
CA VAL A 377 -8.41 -17.46 -5.86
C VAL A 377 -7.93 -18.14 -4.58
N SER A 378 -8.54 -17.76 -3.46
CA SER A 378 -8.22 -18.30 -2.13
C SER A 378 -8.54 -19.78 -2.01
N LEU A 379 -7.61 -20.53 -1.42
CA LEU A 379 -7.75 -21.91 -1.01
C LEU A 379 -8.35 -22.04 0.39
N VAL A 380 -8.32 -20.99 1.20
CA VAL A 380 -8.74 -21.01 2.61
C VAL A 380 -10.17 -20.52 2.80
N ASP A 381 -10.69 -19.75 1.85
CA ASP A 381 -12.02 -19.15 1.88
C ASP A 381 -13.04 -19.90 0.98
N GLY A 382 -14.33 -19.67 1.19
CA GLY A 382 -15.40 -20.14 0.28
C GLY A 382 -15.71 -21.64 0.26
N ARG A 383 -15.07 -22.44 1.11
CA ARG A 383 -15.35 -23.89 1.25
C ARG A 383 -16.58 -24.17 2.10
N GLU A 384 -17.37 -25.17 1.70
CA GLU A 384 -18.41 -25.80 2.52
C GLU A 384 -17.83 -26.92 3.41
N LYS A 385 -18.65 -27.48 4.30
CA LYS A 385 -18.28 -28.60 5.21
C LYS A 385 -17.72 -29.85 4.50
N LYS A 386 -18.01 -30.02 3.20
CA LYS A 386 -17.49 -31.12 2.35
C LYS A 386 -16.20 -30.77 1.60
N LEU A 387 -15.54 -29.66 1.95
CA LEU A 387 -14.31 -29.15 1.32
C LEU A 387 -14.44 -28.74 -0.16
N LYS A 388 -15.66 -28.67 -0.70
CA LYS A 388 -15.95 -28.09 -2.01
C LYS A 388 -16.15 -26.57 -1.90
N TYR A 389 -15.73 -25.82 -2.90
CA TYR A 389 -15.92 -24.37 -2.99
C TYR A 389 -17.30 -24.05 -3.53
N LYS A 390 -18.04 -23.19 -2.82
CA LYS A 390 -19.33 -22.62 -3.27
C LYS A 390 -19.23 -21.15 -3.64
N LYS A 391 -18.16 -20.50 -3.21
CA LYS A 391 -17.82 -19.12 -3.50
C LYS A 391 -16.34 -19.05 -3.83
N LEU A 392 -15.99 -18.12 -4.71
CA LEU A 392 -14.62 -17.82 -5.05
C LEU A 392 -14.26 -16.45 -4.49
N PHE A 393 -13.07 -16.35 -3.93
CA PHE A 393 -12.52 -15.11 -3.38
C PHE A 393 -11.23 -14.81 -4.11
N ALA A 394 -11.20 -13.72 -4.87
CA ALA A 394 -10.01 -13.16 -5.49
C ALA A 394 -9.34 -12.17 -4.54
N TYR A 395 -8.03 -12.03 -4.72
CA TYR A 395 -7.18 -11.16 -3.91
C TYR A 395 -7.26 -9.72 -4.39
N GLY A 396 -7.21 -8.80 -3.44
CA GLY A 396 -7.29 -7.37 -3.69
C GLY A 396 -8.70 -6.87 -3.99
N GLY A 397 -8.93 -5.63 -3.56
CA GLY A 397 -10.17 -4.94 -3.84
C GLY A 397 -10.12 -4.16 -5.15
N ARG A 398 -8.93 -3.94 -5.73
CA ARG A 398 -8.66 -3.12 -6.93
C ARG A 398 -9.30 -1.72 -6.84
N SER A 399 -9.34 -1.19 -5.62
CA SER A 399 -10.12 -0.01 -5.24
C SER A 399 -9.50 0.68 -4.04
N PHE A 400 -9.96 1.88 -3.75
CA PHE A 400 -9.93 2.41 -2.39
C PHE A 400 -11.34 2.35 -1.76
N THR A 401 -11.38 2.27 -0.42
CA THR A 401 -12.62 2.25 0.37
C THR A 401 -12.58 3.33 1.44
N ILE A 402 -13.72 3.98 1.70
CA ILE A 402 -13.91 4.91 2.81
C ILE A 402 -14.72 4.21 3.91
N TRP A 403 -14.25 4.31 5.15
CA TRP A 403 -14.84 3.71 6.34
C TRP A 403 -15.19 4.79 7.36
N SER A 404 -16.36 4.64 8.00
CA SER A 404 -16.71 5.36 9.21
C SER A 404 -15.89 4.82 10.39
N THR A 405 -15.33 5.70 11.21
CA THR A 405 -14.64 5.29 12.44
C THR A 405 -15.59 4.78 13.54
N ASN A 406 -16.90 5.01 13.40
CA ASN A 406 -17.92 4.45 14.27
C ASN A 406 -18.19 2.98 13.87
N GLY A 407 -17.43 2.05 14.45
CA GLY A 407 -17.61 0.61 14.20
C GLY A 407 -16.98 0.07 12.91
N ILE A 408 -16.15 0.87 12.23
CA ILE A 408 -15.46 0.50 10.97
C ILE A 408 -16.48 0.04 9.90
N GLU A 409 -17.50 0.86 9.69
CA GLU A 409 -18.54 0.60 8.69
C GLU A 409 -18.16 1.20 7.34
N MET A 410 -18.26 0.41 6.27
CA MET A 410 -18.03 0.90 4.91
C MET A 410 -19.08 1.94 4.51
N VAL A 411 -18.62 3.10 4.04
CA VAL A 411 -19.51 4.17 3.56
C VAL A 411 -19.40 4.39 2.05
N TYR A 412 -18.24 4.07 1.46
CA TYR A 412 -18.03 4.13 0.02
C TYR A 412 -16.93 3.16 -0.41
N ASP A 413 -17.06 2.57 -1.59
CA ASP A 413 -15.99 1.83 -2.26
C ASP A 413 -15.98 2.20 -3.74
N SER A 414 -14.79 2.42 -4.30
CA SER A 414 -14.64 2.85 -5.71
C SER A 414 -14.97 1.77 -6.74
N GLY A 415 -15.20 0.52 -6.32
CA GLY A 415 -15.62 -0.56 -7.20
C GLY A 415 -14.61 -0.81 -8.31
N SER A 416 -15.07 -0.71 -9.55
CA SER A 416 -14.27 -0.84 -10.77
C SER A 416 -13.79 0.49 -11.34
N ASP A 417 -14.00 1.62 -10.65
CA ASP A 417 -13.73 2.93 -11.23
C ASP A 417 -12.27 3.07 -11.68
N ILE A 418 -11.30 2.65 -10.85
CA ILE A 418 -9.87 2.70 -11.17
C ILE A 418 -9.56 1.97 -12.48
N GLU A 419 -9.91 0.69 -12.61
CA GLU A 419 -9.68 -0.08 -13.85
C GLU A 419 -10.42 0.55 -15.04
N ARG A 420 -11.63 1.08 -14.83
CA ARG A 420 -12.37 1.77 -15.90
C ARG A 420 -11.68 3.06 -16.35
N LYS A 421 -11.06 3.83 -15.43
CA LYS A 421 -10.27 5.02 -15.79
C LYS A 421 -8.99 4.64 -16.52
N HIS A 422 -8.28 3.60 -16.08
CA HIS A 422 -7.12 3.08 -16.80
C HIS A 422 -7.51 2.61 -18.20
N ALA A 423 -8.59 1.83 -18.34
CA ALA A 423 -9.05 1.34 -19.63
C ALA A 423 -9.43 2.49 -20.59
N LEU A 424 -10.01 3.57 -20.06
CA LEU A 424 -10.40 4.73 -20.86
C LEU A 424 -9.22 5.63 -21.25
N GLN A 425 -8.29 5.87 -20.33
CA GLN A 425 -7.27 6.92 -20.48
C GLN A 425 -5.87 6.38 -20.77
N MET A 426 -5.55 5.16 -20.35
CA MET A 426 -4.26 4.50 -20.57
C MET A 426 -4.39 3.01 -20.93
N PRO A 427 -5.18 2.66 -21.98
CA PRO A 427 -5.42 1.26 -22.33
C PRO A 427 -4.14 0.48 -22.70
N LEU A 428 -3.09 1.16 -23.18
CA LEU A 428 -1.82 0.53 -23.56
C LEU A 428 -0.95 0.12 -22.37
N LEU A 429 -1.31 0.53 -21.15
CA LEU A 429 -0.61 0.19 -19.91
C LEU A 429 -1.56 -0.49 -18.91
N PHE A 430 -2.79 -0.81 -19.31
CA PHE A 430 -3.80 -1.37 -18.43
C PHE A 430 -3.27 -2.59 -17.69
N ASN A 431 -3.35 -2.59 -16.35
CA ASN A 431 -2.84 -3.67 -15.48
C ASN A 431 -1.41 -4.16 -15.82
N SER A 432 -0.53 -3.26 -16.28
CA SER A 432 0.85 -3.61 -16.64
C SER A 432 1.72 -3.94 -15.42
N HIS A 433 2.81 -4.70 -15.60
CA HIS A 433 3.82 -4.92 -14.56
C HIS A 433 5.23 -5.00 -15.12
N VAL A 434 6.13 -4.20 -14.55
CA VAL A 434 7.53 -4.11 -14.99
C VAL A 434 8.35 -5.30 -14.47
N GLU A 435 8.30 -6.45 -15.17
CA GLU A 435 9.11 -7.62 -14.79
C GLU A 435 10.49 -7.68 -15.46
N ASN A 436 10.64 -7.03 -16.61
CA ASN A 436 11.86 -7.10 -17.41
C ASN A 436 12.23 -5.73 -17.95
N GLY A 437 13.36 -5.19 -17.49
CA GLY A 437 13.86 -3.88 -17.92
C GLY A 437 14.11 -3.75 -19.43
N ASN A 438 14.10 -4.84 -20.20
CA ASN A 438 14.30 -4.81 -21.66
C ASN A 438 13.00 -4.69 -22.46
N HIS A 439 11.83 -4.83 -21.84
CA HIS A 439 10.55 -4.63 -22.51
C HIS A 439 10.24 -3.14 -22.66
N LEU A 440 9.45 -2.80 -23.67
CA LEU A 440 8.70 -1.55 -23.72
C LEU A 440 7.58 -1.59 -22.67
N PRO A 441 7.21 -0.46 -22.06
CA PRO A 441 6.09 -0.41 -21.12
C PRO A 441 4.78 -1.03 -21.65
N THR A 442 4.52 -0.87 -22.95
CA THR A 442 3.30 -1.40 -23.58
C THR A 442 3.33 -2.91 -23.82
N GLU A 443 4.50 -3.56 -23.78
CA GLU A 443 4.63 -5.02 -23.90
C GLU A 443 4.23 -5.72 -22.60
N ASP A 444 4.23 -5.00 -21.48
CA ASP A 444 3.89 -5.50 -20.15
C ASP A 444 2.40 -5.32 -19.81
N ALA A 445 1.60 -4.76 -20.72
CA ALA A 445 0.16 -4.54 -20.51
C ALA A 445 -0.58 -5.87 -20.23
N ASP A 446 -1.66 -5.76 -19.47
CA ASP A 446 -2.58 -6.84 -19.09
C ASP A 446 -1.97 -7.93 -18.17
N TYR A 447 -0.68 -7.79 -17.82
CA TYR A 447 0.06 -8.81 -17.07
C TYR A 447 -0.55 -9.14 -15.69
N ARG A 448 -1.21 -8.18 -15.04
CA ARG A 448 -1.77 -8.35 -13.68
C ARG A 448 -3.28 -8.59 -13.64
N SER A 449 -3.96 -8.65 -14.78
CA SER A 449 -5.42 -8.85 -14.82
C SER A 449 -5.85 -10.18 -14.18
N ASP A 450 -5.09 -11.27 -14.33
CA ASP A 450 -5.38 -12.56 -13.67
C ASP A 450 -5.03 -12.60 -12.17
N ASP A 451 -4.43 -11.54 -11.63
CA ASP A 451 -3.99 -11.41 -10.24
C ASP A 451 -4.73 -10.24 -9.54
N HIS A 452 -4.07 -9.14 -9.22
CA HIS A 452 -4.64 -8.03 -8.42
C HIS A 452 -4.94 -6.77 -9.26
N GLY A 453 -4.85 -6.86 -10.59
CA GLY A 453 -5.17 -5.77 -11.51
C GLY A 453 -4.22 -4.58 -11.34
N PRO A 454 -4.71 -3.38 -11.00
CA PRO A 454 -3.87 -2.19 -10.90
C PRO A 454 -2.98 -2.16 -9.65
N GLU A 455 -3.31 -2.94 -8.61
CA GLU A 455 -2.66 -2.95 -7.29
C GLU A 455 -2.66 -1.58 -6.62
N VAL A 456 -3.77 -1.30 -5.94
CA VAL A 456 -3.97 -0.04 -5.21
C VAL A 456 -3.21 -0.10 -3.90
N GLU A 457 -1.96 0.33 -3.95
CA GLU A 457 -0.96 0.23 -2.87
C GLU A 457 -1.19 1.26 -1.78
N ILE A 458 -1.19 2.54 -2.16
CA ILE A 458 -1.03 3.64 -1.23
C ILE A 458 -2.14 4.66 -1.42
N VAL A 459 -2.59 5.23 -0.31
CA VAL A 459 -3.49 6.39 -0.29
C VAL A 459 -2.86 7.51 0.51
N GLU A 460 -3.05 8.74 0.05
CA GLU A 460 -2.76 9.96 0.80
C GLU A 460 -3.94 10.91 0.71
N THR A 461 -4.11 11.76 1.73
CA THR A 461 -5.17 12.76 1.76
C THR A 461 -4.60 14.16 1.95
N GLY A 462 -5.24 15.14 1.32
CA GLY A 462 -4.87 16.54 1.44
C GLY A 462 -6.10 17.43 1.45
N VAL A 463 -5.97 18.64 2.01
CA VAL A 463 -7.00 19.67 1.89
C VAL A 463 -6.44 20.82 1.07
N ILE A 464 -7.14 21.17 -0.02
CA ILE A 464 -6.80 22.29 -0.90
C ILE A 464 -8.05 23.17 -0.98
N ASP A 465 -7.91 24.45 -0.61
CA ASP A 465 -9.00 25.43 -0.62
C ASP A 465 -10.30 24.96 0.06
N GLY A 466 -10.14 24.20 1.16
CA GLY A 466 -11.25 23.66 1.95
C GLY A 466 -11.89 22.38 1.40
N THR A 467 -11.42 21.86 0.27
CA THR A 467 -11.88 20.58 -0.30
C THR A 467 -10.89 19.46 0.04
N THR A 468 -11.40 18.33 0.49
CA THR A 468 -10.58 17.13 0.72
C THR A 468 -10.29 16.43 -0.62
N TYR A 469 -9.04 16.07 -0.83
CA TYR A 469 -8.58 15.26 -1.95
C TYR A 469 -8.01 13.93 -1.45
N ILE A 470 -8.26 12.88 -2.21
CA ILE A 470 -7.72 11.53 -2.02
C ILE A 470 -6.83 11.23 -3.21
N PHE A 471 -5.53 11.03 -2.95
CA PHE A 471 -4.54 10.58 -3.91
C PHE A 471 -4.39 9.07 -3.77
N VAL A 472 -4.57 8.34 -4.87
CA VAL A 472 -4.57 6.88 -4.90
C VAL A 472 -3.42 6.44 -5.81
N GLY A 473 -2.39 5.85 -5.22
CA GLY A 473 -1.24 5.28 -5.94
C GLY A 473 -1.50 3.83 -6.34
N ASN A 474 -1.25 3.52 -7.61
CA ASN A 474 -1.32 2.16 -8.14
C ASN A 474 0.09 1.71 -8.48
N GLN A 475 0.58 0.68 -7.78
CA GLN A 475 1.95 0.19 -7.83
C GLN A 475 2.32 -0.19 -9.28
N ARG A 476 1.61 -1.17 -9.84
CA ARG A 476 2.04 -1.89 -11.06
C ARG A 476 1.93 -1.05 -12.32
N VAL A 477 0.81 -0.34 -12.47
CA VAL A 477 0.60 0.58 -13.61
C VAL A 477 1.42 1.86 -13.45
N SER A 478 1.95 2.13 -12.25
CA SER A 478 2.71 3.33 -11.90
C SER A 478 1.89 4.62 -12.11
N THR A 479 0.71 4.68 -11.49
CA THR A 479 -0.26 5.77 -11.74
C THR A 479 -0.81 6.36 -10.46
N LEU A 480 -1.08 7.66 -10.50
CA LEU A 480 -1.79 8.41 -9.48
C LEU A 480 -3.18 8.76 -9.98
N ILE A 481 -4.21 8.37 -9.22
CA ILE A 481 -5.58 8.78 -9.47
C ILE A 481 -6.02 9.71 -8.35
N ILE A 482 -6.63 10.83 -8.73
CA ILE A 482 -7.00 11.90 -7.83
C ILE A 482 -8.52 11.99 -7.78
N TYR A 483 -9.05 11.97 -6.57
CA TYR A 483 -10.45 12.22 -6.31
C TYR A 483 -10.62 13.41 -5.38
N SER A 484 -11.62 14.25 -5.63
CA SER A 484 -12.10 15.23 -4.65
C SER A 484 -13.28 14.65 -3.86
N LEU A 485 -13.49 15.13 -2.64
CA LEU A 485 -14.66 14.78 -1.83
C LEU A 485 -15.55 16.01 -1.64
N PRO A 486 -16.69 16.11 -2.36
CA PRO A 486 -17.63 17.22 -2.22
C PRO A 486 -18.15 17.37 -0.79
N ASN A 487 -18.33 18.61 -0.33
CA ASN A 487 -18.70 18.90 1.07
C ASN A 487 -20.09 18.39 1.50
N ASP A 488 -20.95 17.96 0.60
CA ASP A 488 -22.33 17.57 0.90
C ASP A 488 -22.54 16.04 0.95
N LYS A 489 -21.55 15.24 0.56
CA LYS A 489 -21.69 13.78 0.47
C LYS A 489 -20.36 13.03 0.59
N ILE A 490 -20.41 11.80 1.10
CA ILE A 490 -19.27 10.87 1.09
C ILE A 490 -19.27 10.08 -0.24
N GLU A 491 -19.11 10.79 -1.34
CA GLU A 491 -19.00 10.20 -2.68
C GLU A 491 -17.89 10.93 -3.46
N PRO A 492 -16.70 10.32 -3.55
CA PRO A 492 -15.56 10.88 -4.26
C PRO A 492 -15.86 11.15 -5.74
N THR A 493 -15.36 12.28 -6.26
CA THR A 493 -15.45 12.66 -7.67
C THR A 493 -14.07 12.51 -8.30
N PHE A 494 -13.98 11.79 -9.42
CA PHE A 494 -12.74 11.68 -10.19
C PHE A 494 -12.32 13.05 -10.72
N GLU A 495 -11.08 13.45 -10.44
CA GLU A 495 -10.54 14.75 -10.87
C GLU A 495 -9.35 14.63 -11.82
N GLY A 496 -8.63 13.51 -11.81
CA GLY A 496 -7.47 13.33 -12.68
C GLY A 496 -6.80 11.98 -12.52
N LEU A 497 -5.99 11.65 -13.53
CA LEU A 497 -5.14 10.48 -13.57
C LEU A 497 -3.80 10.89 -14.18
N HIS A 498 -2.72 10.51 -13.52
CA HIS A 498 -1.37 10.91 -13.84
C HIS A 498 -0.44 9.69 -13.87
N ARG A 499 0.55 9.72 -14.77
CA ARG A 499 1.68 8.80 -14.81
C ARG A 499 2.90 9.57 -15.28
N GLY A 500 4.00 9.47 -14.53
CA GLY A 500 5.31 9.94 -14.99
C GLY A 500 5.92 9.00 -16.04
N GLY A 501 6.80 9.56 -16.87
CA GLY A 501 7.67 8.79 -17.77
C GLY A 501 7.09 8.42 -19.14
N ASP A 502 8.00 8.18 -20.08
CA ASP A 502 7.67 7.87 -21.47
C ASP A 502 7.37 6.36 -21.66
N THR A 503 6.97 6.00 -22.89
CA THR A 503 6.66 4.61 -23.28
C THR A 503 7.26 4.20 -24.63
N ASP A 504 8.15 5.02 -25.19
CA ASP A 504 8.69 4.89 -26.55
C ASP A 504 10.02 4.12 -26.61
N ALA A 505 10.53 3.66 -25.48
CA ALA A 505 11.76 2.89 -25.36
C ALA A 505 11.65 1.86 -24.23
N SER A 506 12.61 0.94 -24.14
CA SER A 506 12.61 -0.06 -23.07
C SER A 506 12.81 0.61 -21.72
N TRP A 507 12.31 0.00 -20.65
CA TRP A 507 12.47 0.51 -19.28
C TRP A 507 13.93 0.86 -18.94
N ASN A 508 14.88 -0.01 -19.30
CA ASN A 508 16.32 0.22 -19.10
C ASN A 508 16.84 1.43 -19.88
N GLN A 509 16.32 1.66 -21.08
CA GLN A 509 16.69 2.82 -21.88
C GLN A 509 16.08 4.09 -21.30
N LEU A 510 14.78 4.08 -20.97
CA LEU A 510 14.08 5.17 -20.31
C LEU A 510 14.77 5.57 -19.00
N PHE A 511 15.21 4.60 -18.20
CA PHE A 511 15.97 4.84 -16.97
C PHE A 511 17.30 5.56 -17.25
N LYS A 512 18.09 5.05 -18.20
CA LYS A 512 19.39 5.63 -18.58
C LYS A 512 19.25 7.06 -19.11
N GLU A 513 18.17 7.34 -19.82
CA GLU A 513 17.86 8.64 -20.40
C GLU A 513 17.14 9.58 -19.42
N ARG A 514 16.85 9.12 -18.20
CA ARG A 514 16.08 9.83 -17.16
C ARG A 514 14.67 10.23 -17.58
N ARG A 515 13.99 9.34 -18.30
CA ARG A 515 12.64 9.49 -18.87
C ARG A 515 11.67 8.42 -18.37
N ILE A 516 12.04 7.65 -17.35
CA ILE A 516 11.24 6.51 -16.85
C ILE A 516 10.05 6.90 -15.96
N GLY A 517 10.11 8.08 -15.33
CA GLY A 517 9.14 8.50 -14.33
C GLY A 517 9.25 7.74 -13.00
N ASP A 518 8.33 8.04 -12.09
CA ASP A 518 8.09 7.31 -10.85
C ASP A 518 7.45 5.95 -11.16
N THR A 519 8.28 4.91 -11.28
CA THR A 519 7.80 3.53 -11.52
C THR A 519 7.70 2.75 -10.21
N ASP A 520 6.58 2.06 -10.05
CA ASP A 520 6.19 1.25 -8.88
C ASP A 520 6.06 2.12 -7.61
N LEU A 521 4.95 2.87 -7.57
CA LEU A 521 4.68 3.83 -6.50
C LEU A 521 4.47 3.11 -5.17
N GLN A 522 5.28 3.44 -4.18
CA GLN A 522 5.22 2.86 -2.83
C GLN A 522 4.69 3.84 -1.79
N ASP A 523 5.03 5.12 -1.92
CA ASP A 523 4.71 6.10 -0.90
C ASP A 523 4.42 7.49 -1.48
N LEU A 524 3.49 8.18 -0.82
CA LEU A 524 2.98 9.49 -1.18
C LEU A 524 3.00 10.41 0.03
N ARG A 525 3.43 11.66 -0.16
CA ARG A 525 3.38 12.70 0.88
C ARG A 525 2.80 13.99 0.33
N PHE A 526 1.59 14.31 0.76
CA PHE A 526 0.96 15.59 0.49
C PHE A 526 1.60 16.69 1.34
N VAL A 527 1.98 17.80 0.70
CA VAL A 527 2.49 19.00 1.36
C VAL A 527 1.54 20.15 1.04
N SER A 528 0.83 20.63 2.05
CA SER A 528 -0.06 21.80 1.91
C SER A 528 0.70 23.05 1.46
N ALA A 529 0.03 23.98 0.78
CA ALA A 529 0.60 25.27 0.39
C ALA A 529 1.30 26.03 1.52
N GLU A 530 0.76 25.98 2.74
CA GLU A 530 1.34 26.65 3.92
C GLU A 530 2.68 26.06 4.38
N LYS A 531 2.88 24.77 4.09
CA LYS A 531 4.07 24.00 4.46
C LYS A 531 5.05 23.87 3.30
N SER A 532 4.64 24.22 2.09
CA SER A 532 5.48 24.09 0.92
C SER A 532 6.41 25.29 0.77
N PRO A 533 7.58 25.10 0.14
CA PRO A 533 8.55 26.18 0.00
C PRO A 533 8.13 27.31 -0.94
N ASN A 534 7.27 27.01 -1.92
CA ASN A 534 6.82 27.94 -2.95
C ASN A 534 5.37 28.45 -2.73
N GLY A 535 4.73 28.06 -1.63
CA GLY A 535 3.35 28.47 -1.33
C GLY A 535 2.28 27.77 -2.19
N LYS A 536 2.62 26.68 -2.88
CA LYS A 536 1.72 25.85 -3.68
C LYS A 536 1.61 24.43 -3.11
N PRO A 537 0.43 23.79 -3.13
CA PRO A 537 0.33 22.41 -2.64
C PRO A 537 1.19 21.50 -3.53
N MET A 538 1.89 20.55 -2.91
CA MET A 538 2.77 19.61 -3.60
C MET A 538 2.45 18.17 -3.20
N LEU A 539 2.83 17.24 -4.05
CA LEU A 539 2.85 15.81 -3.78
C LEU A 539 4.27 15.29 -4.01
N LEU A 540 4.86 14.68 -2.98
CA LEU A 540 6.08 13.90 -3.12
C LEU A 540 5.70 12.45 -3.41
N VAL A 541 6.42 11.82 -4.33
CA VAL A 541 6.10 10.47 -4.83
C VAL A 541 7.39 9.65 -4.88
N SER A 542 7.41 8.49 -4.24
CA SER A 542 8.50 7.51 -4.39
C SER A 542 8.21 6.52 -5.52
N GLY A 543 9.25 6.14 -6.25
CA GLY A 543 9.19 5.01 -7.18
C GLY A 543 10.27 3.99 -6.86
N SER A 544 9.90 2.82 -6.34
CA SER A 544 10.84 1.80 -5.85
C SER A 544 11.67 1.17 -6.95
N LEU A 545 11.03 0.76 -8.05
CA LEU A 545 11.71 0.12 -9.17
C LEU A 545 12.59 1.12 -9.92
N SER A 546 12.15 2.37 -10.01
CA SER A 546 12.91 3.46 -10.63
C SER A 546 13.98 4.04 -9.71
N GLY A 547 13.90 3.83 -8.39
CA GLY A 547 14.76 4.50 -7.41
C GLY A 547 14.66 6.02 -7.50
N THR A 548 13.44 6.57 -7.54
CA THR A 548 13.21 8.01 -7.72
C THR A 548 12.37 8.62 -6.60
N LEU A 549 12.60 9.91 -6.35
CA LEU A 549 11.71 10.79 -5.59
C LEU A 549 11.29 11.94 -6.50
N ALA A 550 10.03 11.98 -6.90
CA ALA A 550 9.45 13.04 -7.71
C ALA A 550 8.74 14.08 -6.85
N VAL A 551 8.78 15.34 -7.28
CA VAL A 551 8.10 16.47 -6.66
C VAL A 551 7.11 17.04 -7.67
N TYR A 552 5.82 16.92 -7.37
CA TYR A 552 4.74 17.44 -8.19
C TYR A 552 4.10 18.66 -7.54
N GLU A 553 3.85 19.73 -8.31
CA GLU A 553 2.89 20.77 -7.92
C GLU A 553 1.48 20.28 -8.24
N ILE A 554 0.55 20.50 -7.31
CA ILE A 554 -0.86 20.19 -7.51
C ILE A 554 -1.57 21.47 -7.98
N GLN A 555 -2.07 21.46 -9.21
CA GLN A 555 -2.90 22.54 -9.75
C GLN A 555 -4.36 22.12 -9.79
N VAL A 556 -5.23 22.93 -9.19
CA VAL A 556 -6.69 22.78 -9.23
C VAL A 556 -7.24 23.87 -10.14
N GLU A 557 -7.89 23.49 -11.23
CA GLU A 557 -8.48 24.39 -12.24
C GLU A 557 -9.94 24.79 -11.94
#